data_AF-A0AAV8CS78-F1
#
_entry.id   AF-A0AAV8CS78-F1
#
_cell.length_a   1.000
_cell.length_b   1.000
_cell.length_c   1.000
_cell.angle_alpha   90.00
_cell.angle_beta   90.00
_cell.angle_gamma   90.00
#
_symmetry.space_group_name_H-M   'P 1'
#
loop_
_entity.id
_entity.type
_entity.pdbx_description
1 polymer ?
#
loop_
_entity_poly.entity_id
_entity_poly.type
_entity_poly.pdbx_seq_one_letter_code
_entity_poly.pdbx_strand_id
1 'polypeptide(L)'
;MRFVCPKQGCSFEGSKHKFIYHLAKHYSALIRVFGHDEQFSVKLCSSRDIMCLLSEDNFLYLIIRKITELGWAVSVVCVRPPEVSKPELRYELSLKCDEEFHLRLETRIESTTLSDGLPEDKHFLMIPSEFCSSGGVELNVCIRKNPV
;
A
#
# COMPACT_ATOMS: atom_id res chain seq x y z
N MET A 1 7.48 19.21 9.17
CA MET A 1 6.72 18.02 9.61
C MET A 1 7.60 16.79 9.51
N ARG A 2 7.49 15.87 10.49
CA ARG A 2 8.40 14.73 10.64
C ARG A 2 7.62 13.42 10.62
N PHE A 3 8.20 12.41 9.98
CA PHE A 3 7.68 11.05 9.87
C PHE A 3 8.58 10.10 10.64
N VAL A 4 7.98 9.10 11.29
CA VAL A 4 8.66 8.10 12.11
C VAL A 4 8.54 6.73 11.42
N CYS A 5 9.57 5.90 11.54
CA CYS A 5 9.54 4.55 10.98
C CYS A 5 8.67 3.61 11.84
N PRO A 6 7.75 2.82 11.23
CA PRO A 6 6.92 1.87 11.97
C PRO A 6 7.69 0.64 12.50
N LYS A 7 8.94 0.43 12.10
CA LYS A 7 9.73 -0.71 12.54
C LYS A 7 10.15 -0.52 13.98
N GLN A 8 9.79 -1.47 14.84
CA GLN A 8 10.28 -1.52 16.21
C GLN A 8 11.81 -1.47 16.25
N GLY A 9 12.36 -0.58 17.08
CA GLY A 9 13.81 -0.38 17.21
C GLY A 9 14.44 0.53 16.15
N CYS A 10 13.66 1.09 15.22
CA CYS A 10 14.18 2.08 14.27
C CYS A 10 13.99 3.51 14.83
N SER A 11 15.10 4.23 15.03
CA SER A 11 15.10 5.62 15.51
C SER A 11 14.95 6.67 14.40
N PHE A 12 14.49 6.27 13.21
CA PHE A 12 14.35 7.21 12.11
C PHE A 12 13.24 8.22 12.38
N GLU A 13 13.59 9.50 12.27
CA GLU A 13 12.68 10.63 12.25
C GLU A 13 13.15 11.63 11.18
N GLY A 14 12.27 12.09 10.29
CA GLY A 14 12.70 12.98 9.22
C GLY A 14 11.59 13.59 8.38
N SER A 15 11.97 14.47 7.45
CA SER A 15 11.04 15.01 6.45
C SER A 15 10.47 13.90 5.57
N LYS A 16 9.37 14.17 4.86
CA LYS A 16 8.75 13.21 3.92
C LYS A 16 9.75 12.60 2.94
N HIS A 17 10.60 13.42 2.32
CA HIS A 17 11.63 12.96 1.39
C HIS A 17 12.64 12.01 2.06
N LYS A 18 13.14 12.37 3.25
CA LYS A 18 14.04 11.49 4.01
C LYS A 18 13.34 10.20 4.43
N PHE A 19 12.04 10.28 4.74
CA PHE A 19 11.24 9.12 5.12
C PHE A 19 11.01 8.16 3.97
N ILE A 20 10.66 8.66 2.79
CA ILE A 20 10.53 7.85 1.56
C ILE A 20 11.86 7.16 1.25
N TYR A 21 12.98 7.88 1.33
CA TYR A 21 14.31 7.30 1.13
C TYR A 21 14.63 6.24 2.18
N HIS A 22 14.29 6.50 3.45
CA HIS A 22 14.44 5.54 4.53
C HIS A 22 13.62 4.27 4.27
N LEU A 23 12.35 4.40 3.88
CA LEU A 23 11.50 3.26 3.54
C LEU A 23 12.06 2.46 2.36
N ALA A 24 12.51 3.12 1.29
CA ALA A 24 13.12 2.45 0.14
C ALA A 24 14.38 1.68 0.51
N LYS A 25 15.24 2.27 1.36
CA LYS A 25 16.48 1.63 1.82
C LYS A 25 16.23 0.45 2.75
N HIS A 26 15.24 0.54 3.65
CA HIS A 26 15.03 -0.45 4.71
C HIS A 26 13.99 -1.53 4.39
N TYR A 27 13.09 -1.28 3.43
CA TYR A 27 12.01 -2.21 3.06
C TYR A 27 12.09 -2.65 1.59
N SER A 28 13.21 -2.39 0.90
CA SER A 28 13.36 -2.70 -0.54
C SER A 28 12.18 -2.16 -1.35
N ALA A 29 11.67 -0.99 -0.97
CA ALA A 29 10.43 -0.47 -1.53
C ALA A 29 10.69 0.00 -2.97
N LEU A 30 9.92 -0.54 -3.91
CA LEU A 30 9.82 0.05 -5.24
C LEU A 30 9.01 1.32 -5.09
N ILE A 31 9.66 2.49 -5.14
CA ILE A 31 8.95 3.77 -5.22
C ILE A 31 8.40 3.86 -6.63
N ARG A 32 7.08 3.72 -6.77
CA ARG A 32 6.40 3.97 -8.05
C ARG A 32 5.71 5.33 -8.03
N VAL A 33 5.97 6.14 -9.06
CA VAL A 33 5.25 7.39 -9.31
C VAL A 33 4.01 7.09 -10.17
N PHE A 34 2.84 7.62 -9.79
CA PHE A 34 1.58 7.38 -10.50
C PHE A 34 0.61 8.58 -10.37
N GLY A 35 -0.29 8.73 -11.35
CA GLY A 35 -1.40 9.69 -11.31
C GLY A 35 -2.64 9.10 -10.63
N HIS A 36 -3.38 9.94 -9.89
CA HIS A 36 -4.70 9.53 -9.38
C HIS A 36 -5.65 9.21 -10.54
N ASP A 37 -6.61 8.31 -10.29
CA ASP A 37 -7.60 7.82 -11.26
C ASP A 37 -7.02 6.96 -12.40
N GLU A 38 -5.70 6.77 -12.45
CA GLU A 38 -5.04 5.82 -13.34
C GLU A 38 -4.95 4.42 -12.71
N GLN A 39 -5.15 3.40 -13.55
CA GLN A 39 -4.89 2.02 -13.18
C GLN A 39 -3.47 1.63 -13.56
N PHE A 40 -2.76 0.96 -12.66
CA PHE A 40 -1.42 0.43 -12.90
C PHE A 40 -1.21 -0.92 -12.22
N SER A 41 -0.37 -1.75 -12.81
CA SER A 41 -0.02 -3.06 -12.25
C SER A 41 1.20 -2.98 -11.34
N VAL A 42 1.16 -3.69 -10.22
CA VAL A 42 2.27 -3.89 -9.29
C VAL A 42 2.49 -5.37 -9.04
N LYS A 43 3.74 -5.77 -8.87
CA LYS A 43 4.09 -7.16 -8.64
C LYS A 43 4.35 -7.41 -7.16
N LEU A 44 3.48 -8.18 -6.51
CA LEU A 44 3.65 -8.64 -5.13
C LEU A 44 4.55 -9.88 -5.13
N CYS A 45 5.71 -9.83 -4.47
CA CYS A 45 6.67 -10.94 -4.43
C CYS A 45 6.81 -11.49 -3.01
N SER A 46 7.03 -12.80 -2.85
CA SER A 46 7.17 -13.48 -1.54
C SER A 46 8.17 -12.81 -0.58
N SER A 47 9.21 -12.14 -1.08
CA SER A 47 10.25 -11.48 -0.28
C SER A 47 9.89 -10.09 0.26
N ARG A 48 8.72 -9.52 -0.05
CA ARG A 48 8.38 -8.14 0.32
C ARG A 48 6.95 -8.01 0.84
N ASP A 49 6.83 -7.55 2.07
CA ASP A 49 5.53 -7.33 2.74
C ASP A 49 4.99 -5.92 2.53
N ILE A 50 5.84 -4.98 2.10
CA ILE A 50 5.47 -3.58 1.95
C ILE A 50 6.00 -3.05 0.63
N MET A 51 5.16 -2.31 -0.09
CA MET A 51 5.55 -1.54 -1.25
C MET A 51 5.06 -0.09 -1.10
N CYS A 52 5.92 0.87 -1.48
CA CYS A 52 5.63 2.29 -1.36
C CYS A 52 5.21 2.88 -2.69
N LEU A 53 4.08 3.58 -2.74
CA LEU A 53 3.64 4.33 -3.92
C LEU A 53 3.67 5.82 -3.61
N LEU A 54 4.21 6.61 -4.52
CA LEU A 54 4.23 8.07 -4.41
C LEU A 54 3.38 8.63 -5.55
N SER A 55 2.28 9.32 -5.25
CA SER A 55 1.54 9.99 -6.33
C SER A 55 2.30 11.22 -6.83
N GLU A 56 1.99 11.69 -8.03
CA GLU A 56 2.48 12.97 -8.57
C GLU A 56 2.13 14.16 -7.64
N ASP A 57 0.96 14.11 -7.00
CA ASP A 57 0.54 15.09 -5.98
C ASP A 57 1.25 14.95 -4.62
N ASN A 58 2.38 14.22 -4.57
CA ASN A 58 3.13 13.96 -3.35
C ASN A 58 2.28 13.35 -2.24
N PHE A 59 1.37 12.41 -2.51
CA PHE A 59 0.78 11.52 -1.50
C PHE A 59 1.59 10.23 -1.42
N LEU A 60 1.87 9.78 -0.19
CA LEU A 60 2.58 8.52 0.03
C LEU A 60 1.55 7.46 0.42
N TYR A 61 1.56 6.34 -0.28
CA TYR A 61 0.74 5.18 0.02
C TYR A 61 1.62 3.97 0.28
N LEU A 62 1.14 3.05 1.11
CA LEU A 62 1.74 1.75 1.30
C LEU A 62 0.75 0.69 0.85
N ILE A 63 1.22 -0.23 0.00
CA ILE A 63 0.57 -1.52 -0.19
C ILE A 63 1.18 -2.46 0.82
N ILE A 64 0.34 -2.96 1.73
CA ILE A 64 0.74 -3.87 2.80
C ILE A 64 0.22 -5.25 2.43
N ARG A 65 1.11 -6.24 2.49
CA ARG A 65 0.78 -7.65 2.33
C ARG A 65 1.07 -8.38 3.63
N LYS A 66 0.08 -9.08 4.16
CA LYS A 66 0.22 -10.03 5.26
C LYS A 66 0.07 -11.45 4.75
N ILE A 67 1.00 -12.32 5.13
CA ILE A 67 0.93 -13.76 4.84
C ILE A 67 0.06 -14.40 5.94
N THR A 68 -0.93 -15.17 5.53
CA THR A 68 -1.85 -15.90 6.40
C THR A 68 -1.89 -17.38 5.98
N GLU A 69 -2.52 -18.23 6.80
CA GLU A 69 -2.71 -19.65 6.46
C GLU A 69 -3.55 -19.84 5.17
N LEU A 70 -4.42 -18.89 4.86
CA LEU A 70 -5.33 -18.95 3.71
C LEU A 70 -4.75 -18.30 2.45
N GLY A 71 -3.59 -17.64 2.53
CA GLY A 71 -2.98 -16.88 1.42
C GLY A 71 -2.56 -15.47 1.82
N TRP A 72 -2.63 -14.51 0.90
CA TRP A 72 -2.15 -13.14 1.11
C TRP A 72 -3.30 -12.16 1.34
N ALA A 73 -3.29 -11.45 2.47
CA ALA A 73 -4.17 -10.32 2.72
C ALA A 73 -3.47 -9.04 2.27
N VAL A 74 -4.08 -8.28 1.35
CA VAL A 74 -3.49 -7.09 0.74
C VAL A 74 -4.36 -5.85 0.97
N SER A 75 -3.77 -4.77 1.46
CA SER A 75 -4.46 -3.52 1.76
C SER A 75 -3.63 -2.30 1.32
N VAL A 76 -4.28 -1.14 1.27
CA VAL A 76 -3.65 0.14 0.90
C VAL A 76 -3.94 1.20 1.95
N VAL A 77 -2.89 1.85 2.44
CA VAL A 77 -3.00 2.96 3.39
C VAL A 77 -2.31 4.21 2.89
N CYS A 78 -2.82 5.37 3.29
CA CYS A 78 -2.19 6.66 3.03
C CYS A 78 -1.36 7.09 4.23
N VAL A 79 -0.06 7.30 4.03
CA VAL A 79 0.82 7.82 5.07
C VAL A 79 0.70 9.33 5.11
N ARG A 80 -0.02 9.82 6.12
CA ARG A 80 -0.27 11.25 6.26
C ARG A 80 -0.49 11.68 7.71
N PRO A 81 -0.30 12.97 8.00
CA PRO A 81 -0.56 13.53 9.33
C PRO A 81 -2.06 13.64 9.64
N PRO A 82 -2.44 13.68 10.93
CA PRO A 82 -3.84 13.68 11.39
C PRO A 82 -4.62 14.95 10.99
N GLU A 83 -3.98 16.12 11.01
CA GLU A 83 -4.69 17.41 11.05
C GLU A 83 -5.04 18.03 9.70
N VAL A 84 -4.92 17.30 8.58
CA VAL A 84 -5.18 17.91 7.27
C VAL A 84 -6.59 17.57 6.82
N SER A 85 -7.46 18.59 6.74
CA SER A 85 -8.70 18.57 5.95
C SER A 85 -8.38 18.03 4.57
N LYS A 86 -8.89 16.85 4.22
CA LYS A 86 -8.42 16.11 3.06
C LYS A 86 -9.55 15.42 2.31
N PRO A 87 -9.36 15.23 0.99
CA PRO A 87 -10.32 14.52 0.17
C PRO A 87 -10.47 13.09 0.70
N GLU A 88 -11.68 12.56 0.54
CA GLU A 88 -11.90 11.13 0.70
C GLU A 88 -11.13 10.40 -0.40
N LEU A 89 -10.21 9.52 0.02
CA LEU A 89 -9.40 8.72 -0.89
C LEU A 89 -9.98 7.31 -0.92
N ARG A 90 -10.08 6.73 -2.12
CA ARG A 90 -10.50 5.35 -2.32
C ARG A 90 -9.47 4.60 -3.14
N TYR A 91 -9.39 3.30 -2.93
CA TYR A 91 -8.56 2.44 -3.74
C TYR A 91 -9.36 1.26 -4.26
N GLU A 92 -8.95 0.78 -5.41
CA GLU A 92 -9.37 -0.47 -5.99
C GLU A 92 -8.15 -1.36 -6.17
N LEU A 93 -8.25 -2.59 -5.68
CA LEU A 93 -7.33 -3.68 -5.99
C LEU A 93 -8.08 -4.69 -6.84
N SER A 94 -7.49 -5.11 -7.94
CA SER A 94 -8.04 -6.20 -8.75
C SER A 94 -6.97 -7.16 -9.25
N LEU A 95 -7.32 -8.43 -9.31
CA LEU A 95 -6.46 -9.52 -9.75
C LEU A 95 -7.28 -10.46 -10.62
N LYS A 96 -6.76 -10.76 -11.80
CA LYS A 96 -7.24 -11.86 -12.63
C LYS A 96 -6.43 -13.11 -12.25
N CYS A 97 -7.06 -14.06 -11.58
CA CYS A 97 -6.40 -15.29 -11.15
C CYS A 97 -6.34 -16.31 -12.29
N ASP A 98 -7.45 -16.45 -13.02
CA ASP A 98 -7.56 -17.23 -14.26
C ASP A 98 -8.63 -16.59 -15.18
N GLU A 99 -9.15 -17.33 -16.16
CA GLU A 99 -10.16 -16.80 -17.08
C GLU A 99 -11.51 -16.49 -16.41
N GLU A 100 -11.91 -17.28 -15.43
CA GLU A 100 -13.22 -17.24 -14.78
C GLU A 100 -13.17 -16.64 -13.36
N PHE A 101 -12.02 -16.72 -12.69
CA PHE A 101 -11.83 -16.26 -11.33
C PHE A 101 -11.11 -14.91 -11.27
N HIS A 102 -11.84 -13.91 -10.79
CA HIS A 102 -11.38 -12.53 -10.65
C HIS A 102 -11.67 -12.03 -9.25
N LEU A 103 -10.68 -11.40 -8.64
CA LEU A 103 -10.79 -10.79 -7.32
C LEU A 103 -10.78 -9.28 -7.47
N ARG A 104 -11.69 -8.60 -6.78
CA ARG A 104 -11.76 -7.14 -6.74
C ARG A 104 -12.18 -6.67 -5.35
N LEU A 105 -11.47 -5.68 -4.84
CA LEU A 105 -11.84 -4.91 -3.65
C LEU A 105 -11.82 -3.43 -4.01
N GLU A 106 -12.89 -2.71 -3.67
CA GLU A 106 -12.92 -1.25 -3.73
C GLU A 106 -13.39 -0.71 -2.39
N THR A 107 -12.58 0.14 -1.76
CA THR A 107 -12.89 0.68 -0.42
C THR A 107 -12.17 2.00 -0.16
N ARG A 108 -12.45 2.61 0.99
CA ARG A 108 -11.81 3.83 1.47
C ARG A 108 -10.37 3.55 1.90
N ILE A 109 -9.48 4.50 1.63
CA ILE A 109 -8.09 4.44 2.11
C ILE A 109 -8.04 4.95 3.55
N GLU A 110 -7.66 4.08 4.48
CA GLU A 110 -7.33 4.49 5.84
C GLU A 110 -6.01 5.26 5.86
N SER A 111 -5.89 6.16 6.84
CA SER A 111 -4.77 7.09 6.92
C SER A 111 -4.02 6.91 8.21
N THR A 112 -2.70 6.87 8.12
CA THR A 112 -1.84 6.52 9.24
C THR A 112 -0.61 7.43 9.30
N THR A 113 -0.17 7.71 10.52
CA THR A 113 1.11 8.34 10.83
C THR A 113 2.26 7.34 10.91
N LEU A 114 1.94 6.04 10.95
CA LEU A 114 2.86 4.93 11.21
C LEU A 114 3.52 4.94 12.61
N SER A 115 3.13 5.88 13.48
CA SER A 115 3.68 6.02 14.84
C SER A 115 3.42 4.80 15.70
N ASP A 116 2.27 4.16 15.52
CA ASP A 116 1.84 2.98 16.27
C ASP A 116 2.13 1.68 15.51
N GLY A 117 2.99 1.73 14.49
CA GLY A 117 3.32 0.61 13.62
C GLY A 117 2.48 0.58 12.34
N LEU A 118 2.49 -0.57 11.67
CA LEU A 118 1.67 -0.79 10.47
C LEU A 118 0.21 -1.04 10.90
N PRO A 119 -0.76 -0.39 10.24
CA PRO A 119 -2.16 -0.58 10.58
C PRO A 119 -2.60 -2.03 10.36
N GLU A 120 -3.52 -2.47 11.21
CA GLU A 120 -4.34 -3.64 10.94
C GLU A 120 -5.54 -3.17 10.12
N ASP A 121 -5.38 -3.18 8.80
CA ASP A 121 -6.45 -2.72 7.91
C ASP A 121 -7.69 -3.60 8.06
N LYS A 122 -8.83 -2.93 8.31
CA LYS A 122 -10.13 -3.57 8.47
C LYS A 122 -10.67 -4.16 7.16
N HIS A 123 -10.18 -3.66 6.03
CA HIS A 123 -10.56 -4.10 4.69
C HIS A 123 -9.31 -4.47 3.91
N PHE A 124 -9.29 -5.69 3.38
CA PHE A 124 -8.17 -6.21 2.60
C PHE A 124 -8.70 -7.14 1.50
N LEU A 125 -7.99 -7.19 0.38
CA LEU A 125 -8.23 -8.17 -0.65
C LEU A 125 -7.52 -9.45 -0.24
N MET A 126 -8.28 -10.53 -0.09
CA MET A 126 -7.74 -11.84 0.21
C MET A 126 -7.42 -12.57 -1.09
N ILE A 127 -6.14 -12.86 -1.32
CA ILE A 127 -5.66 -13.67 -2.45
C ILE A 127 -5.47 -15.09 -1.92
N PRO A 128 -6.25 -16.08 -2.40
CA PRO A 128 -6.10 -17.47 -1.99
C PRO A 128 -4.69 -18.03 -2.24
N SER A 129 -4.26 -18.95 -1.38
CA SER A 129 -2.90 -19.47 -1.36
C SER A 129 -2.50 -20.19 -2.66
N GLU A 130 -3.47 -20.79 -3.36
CA GLU A 130 -3.26 -21.42 -4.66
C GLU A 130 -2.78 -20.43 -5.75
N PHE A 131 -3.10 -19.14 -5.60
CA PHE A 131 -2.68 -18.08 -6.53
C PHE A 131 -1.41 -17.36 -6.07
N CYS A 132 -0.93 -17.64 -4.86
CA CYS A 132 0.24 -17.00 -4.25
C CYS A 132 1.53 -17.67 -4.74
N SER A 133 1.91 -17.44 -6.01
CA SER A 133 3.09 -18.08 -6.60
C SER A 133 4.42 -17.50 -6.07
N SER A 134 5.49 -18.31 -6.10
CA SER A 134 6.86 -17.86 -5.78
C SER A 134 7.37 -16.79 -6.75
N GLY A 135 6.85 -16.81 -7.98
CA GLY A 135 7.10 -15.80 -9.00
C GLY A 135 6.41 -14.47 -8.72
N GLY A 136 5.51 -14.40 -7.75
CA GLY A 136 4.72 -13.23 -7.37
C GLY A 136 3.35 -13.16 -8.04
N VAL A 137 2.55 -12.17 -7.64
CA VAL A 137 1.19 -11.92 -8.14
C VAL A 137 1.14 -10.51 -8.72
N GLU A 138 0.61 -10.38 -9.94
CA GLU A 138 0.42 -9.07 -10.58
C GLU A 138 -0.94 -8.49 -10.17
N LEU A 139 -0.90 -7.45 -9.35
CA LEU A 139 -2.07 -6.79 -8.81
C LEU A 139 -2.30 -5.48 -9.55
N ASN A 140 -3.51 -5.28 -10.05
CA ASN A 140 -3.93 -3.97 -10.55
C ASN A 140 -4.35 -3.08 -9.39
N VAL A 141 -3.90 -1.83 -9.43
CA VAL A 141 -4.16 -0.83 -8.41
C VAL A 141 -4.70 0.41 -9.10
N CYS A 142 -5.78 0.97 -8.56
CA CYS A 142 -6.29 2.28 -8.93
C CYS A 142 -6.58 3.06 -7.64
N ILE A 143 -6.09 4.30 -7.53
CA ILE A 143 -6.32 5.15 -6.37
C ILE A 143 -7.01 6.43 -6.85
N ARG A 144 -8.19 6.71 -6.28
CA ARG A 144 -9.07 7.81 -6.69
C ARG A 144 -9.20 8.85 -5.59
N LYS A 145 -9.28 10.12 -5.97
CA LYS A 145 -9.73 11.19 -5.10
C LYS A 145 -11.21 11.40 -5.36
N ASN A 146 -12.06 11.26 -4.35
CA ASN A 146 -13.40 11.82 -4.51
C ASN A 146 -13.27 13.35 -4.51
N PRO A 147 -13.88 14.06 -5.48
CA PRO A 147 -14.04 15.49 -5.37
C PRO A 147 -14.84 15.80 -4.10
N VAL A 148 -14.35 16.79 -3.33
CA VAL A 148 -15.04 17.35 -2.15
C VAL A 148 -16.18 18.24 -2.62
#